data_AF-A0A956FFY1-F1
#
_entry.id   AF-A0A956FFY1-F1
#
_cell.length_a   1.000
_cell.length_b   1.000
_cell.length_c   1.000
_cell.angle_alpha   90.00
_cell.angle_beta   90.00
_cell.angle_gamma   90.00
#
_symmetry.space_group_name_H-M   'P 1'
#
loop_
_entity.id
_entity.type
_entity.pdbx_description
1 polymer ?
#
loop_
_entity_poly.entity_id
_entity_poly.type
_entity_poly.pdbx_seq_one_letter_code
_entity_poly.pdbx_strand_id
1 'polypeptide(L)'
;MTRLGCWWLGPLLLSLACTPSRGEPGPPATKAGEDPPKSPETPPTPKTPQPPDESRWTCATDQDCVQTCALGAVSATWLEANPSADECEDGCGWHVDEVRCQDGGCVTLNPDGTINESCTRRVDSPNAR
;
A
#
# COMPACT_ATOMS: atom_id res chain seq x y z
N MET A 1 31.11 -30.74 -19.40
CA MET A 1 29.78 -31.36 -19.20
C MET A 1 28.77 -30.46 -19.88
N THR A 2 28.22 -30.92 -21.00
CA THR A 2 27.41 -30.13 -21.94
C THR A 2 26.04 -30.76 -22.04
N ARG A 3 24.97 -30.04 -21.71
CA ARG A 3 23.55 -30.20 -22.14
C ARG A 3 22.83 -28.88 -21.80
N LEU A 4 22.59 -27.94 -22.72
CA LEU A 4 21.51 -27.88 -23.72
C LEU A 4 20.17 -28.45 -23.26
N GLY A 5 19.16 -27.57 -23.19
CA GLY A 5 17.78 -27.94 -22.90
C GLY A 5 16.77 -26.79 -23.02
N CYS A 6 16.86 -25.94 -24.05
CA CYS A 6 15.74 -25.10 -24.49
C CYS A 6 14.74 -25.96 -25.27
N TRP A 7 13.71 -26.43 -24.58
CA TRP A 7 12.46 -26.91 -25.16
C TRP A 7 11.39 -26.11 -24.39
N TRP A 8 10.63 -25.20 -24.99
CA TRP A 8 9.47 -25.52 -25.80
C TRP A 8 9.15 -24.39 -26.79
N LEU A 9 9.09 -24.76 -28.07
CA LEU A 9 8.31 -24.11 -29.10
C LEU A 9 6.86 -24.63 -29.02
N GLY A 10 5.89 -23.72 -29.06
CA GLY A 10 4.48 -24.04 -29.24
C GLY A 10 3.73 -22.85 -29.84
N PRO A 11 3.32 -22.91 -31.12
CA PRO A 11 2.62 -21.82 -31.82
C PRO A 11 1.11 -22.09 -31.97
N LEU A 12 0.40 -21.08 -32.52
CA LEU A 12 -0.92 -21.14 -33.20
C LEU A 12 -2.22 -21.23 -32.36
N LEU A 13 -3.02 -20.15 -32.39
CA LEU A 13 -4.37 -20.04 -33.02
C LEU A 13 -5.07 -18.77 -32.48
N LEU A 14 -5.09 -17.68 -33.24
CA LEU A 14 -6.13 -17.28 -34.22
C LEU A 14 -7.50 -16.93 -33.60
N SER A 15 -7.78 -15.62 -33.62
CA SER A 15 -9.08 -14.98 -33.84
C SER A 15 -10.24 -15.21 -32.85
N LEU A 16 -10.55 -14.16 -32.08
CA LEU A 16 -11.94 -13.75 -31.94
C LEU A 16 -12.11 -12.26 -32.26
N ALA A 17 -13.09 -12.04 -33.13
CA ALA A 17 -13.41 -10.85 -33.86
C ALA A 17 -13.93 -9.71 -32.99
N CYS A 18 -13.66 -8.49 -33.44
CA CYS A 18 -14.50 -7.33 -33.18
C CYS A 18 -15.94 -7.58 -33.63
N THR A 19 -16.92 -7.30 -32.78
CA THR A 19 -18.25 -6.87 -33.24
C THR A 19 -18.70 -5.64 -32.45
N PRO A 20 -19.03 -4.54 -33.14
CA PRO A 20 -19.68 -3.38 -32.54
C PRO A 20 -21.18 -3.67 -32.36
N SER A 21 -21.71 -3.46 -31.16
CA SER A 21 -23.16 -3.50 -30.93
C SER A 21 -23.71 -2.08 -30.97
N ARG A 22 -24.52 -1.79 -31.98
CA ARG A 22 -25.19 -0.49 -32.23
C ARG A 22 -26.69 -0.74 -32.36
N GLY A 23 -27.49 0.04 -31.61
CA GLY A 23 -28.95 0.18 -31.69
C GLY A 23 -29.63 -0.23 -30.37
N GLU A 24 -30.62 0.46 -29.80
CA GLU A 24 -31.48 1.59 -30.22
C GLU A 24 -32.30 2.10 -28.98
N PRO A 25 -33.19 3.12 -29.08
CA PRO A 25 -33.54 4.05 -27.98
C PRO A 25 -34.90 3.85 -27.27
N GLY A 26 -35.04 4.52 -26.11
CA GLY A 26 -36.30 4.94 -25.44
C GLY A 26 -36.54 4.32 -24.05
N PRO A 27 -37.21 4.97 -23.07
CA PRO A 27 -38.08 6.18 -23.13
C PRO A 27 -37.64 7.35 -22.20
N PRO A 28 -38.31 8.52 -22.23
CA PRO A 28 -38.17 9.56 -21.20
C PRO A 28 -39.16 9.35 -20.05
N ALA A 29 -38.69 9.39 -18.81
CA ALA A 29 -39.55 9.57 -17.64
C ALA A 29 -38.78 10.26 -16.50
N THR A 30 -39.15 11.52 -16.30
CA THR A 30 -38.82 12.36 -15.14
C THR A 30 -39.42 11.76 -13.86
N LYS A 31 -38.60 11.48 -12.84
CA LYS A 31 -38.97 11.51 -11.41
C LYS A 31 -37.70 11.92 -10.64
N ALA A 32 -37.68 13.13 -10.08
CA ALA A 32 -38.07 13.42 -8.71
C ALA A 32 -37.12 12.71 -7.72
N GLY A 33 -36.29 13.52 -7.05
CA GLY A 33 -35.24 13.05 -6.18
C GLY A 33 -35.76 12.24 -5.00
N GLU A 34 -35.00 11.21 -4.68
CA GLU A 34 -34.93 10.63 -3.34
C GLU A 34 -33.45 10.43 -3.06
N ASP A 35 -33.04 11.00 -1.93
CA ASP A 35 -31.72 10.89 -1.31
C ASP A 35 -31.24 9.43 -1.33
N PRO A 36 -29.97 9.14 -1.64
CA PRO A 36 -29.44 7.78 -1.53
C PRO A 36 -29.64 7.29 -0.09
N PRO A 37 -30.07 6.03 0.12
CA PRO A 37 -30.21 5.48 1.45
C PRO A 37 -28.86 5.56 2.14
N LYS A 38 -28.81 6.34 3.22
CA LYS A 38 -27.68 6.43 4.15
C LYS A 38 -27.27 5.01 4.51
N SER A 39 -26.10 4.61 4.01
CA SER A 39 -25.47 3.31 4.26
C SER A 39 -25.52 3.02 5.77
N PRO A 40 -25.81 1.78 6.20
CA PRO A 40 -25.81 1.45 7.62
C PRO A 40 -24.43 1.77 8.20
N GLU A 41 -24.39 2.70 9.15
CA GLU A 41 -23.21 2.96 9.96
C GLU A 41 -22.78 1.63 10.58
N THR A 42 -21.64 1.12 10.13
CA THR A 42 -20.98 0.00 10.77
C THR A 42 -20.77 0.39 12.24
N PRO A 43 -21.10 -0.48 13.21
CA PRO A 43 -20.82 -0.21 14.62
C PRO A 43 -19.36 0.24 14.77
N PRO A 44 -19.04 1.23 15.61
CA PRO A 44 -17.65 1.57 15.85
C PRO A 44 -16.97 0.29 16.34
N THR A 45 -16.04 -0.23 15.53
CA THR A 45 -15.14 -1.30 15.93
C THR A 45 -14.58 -0.92 17.32
N PRO A 46 -14.57 -1.84 18.30
CA PRO A 46 -13.94 -1.57 19.58
C PRO A 46 -12.58 -0.94 19.34
N LYS A 47 -12.37 0.28 19.83
CA LYS A 47 -11.05 0.92 19.81
C LYS A 47 -10.13 0.08 20.68
N THR A 48 -9.49 -0.92 20.09
CA THR A 48 -8.26 -1.50 20.65
C THR A 48 -7.37 -0.32 21.01
N PRO A 49 -6.74 -0.31 22.20
CA PRO A 49 -5.83 0.76 22.58
C PRO A 49 -4.84 1.00 21.44
N GLN A 50 -4.93 2.18 20.81
CA GLN A 50 -3.96 2.53 19.77
C GLN A 50 -2.59 2.53 20.44
N PRO A 51 -1.61 1.78 19.90
CA PRO A 51 -0.28 1.80 20.45
C PRO A 51 0.25 3.24 20.37
N PRO A 52 1.01 3.69 21.39
CA PRO A 52 1.46 5.07 21.46
C PRO A 52 2.24 5.46 20.22
N ASP A 53 2.16 6.73 19.82
CA ASP A 53 2.85 7.29 18.65
C ASP A 53 4.35 6.95 18.63
N GLU A 54 4.97 6.83 19.80
CA GLU A 54 6.38 6.46 19.96
C GLU A 54 6.72 5.06 19.40
N SER A 55 5.77 4.12 19.43
CA SER A 55 5.93 2.76 18.90
C SER A 55 5.75 2.68 17.37
N ARG A 56 5.32 3.77 16.73
CA ARG A 56 5.13 3.85 15.27
C ARG A 56 6.38 3.44 14.51
N TRP A 57 7.56 3.74 15.05
CA TRP A 57 8.83 3.52 14.38
C TRP A 57 9.64 2.39 15.00
N THR A 58 9.17 1.74 16.06
CA THR A 58 9.97 0.75 16.80
C THR A 58 9.95 -0.62 16.11
N CYS A 59 11.10 -1.29 16.10
CA CYS A 59 11.25 -2.64 15.56
C CYS A 59 12.26 -3.44 16.37
N ALA A 60 12.15 -4.77 16.29
CA ALA A 60 13.19 -5.68 16.76
C ALA A 60 13.94 -6.33 15.59
N THR A 61 13.26 -6.50 14.45
CA THR A 61 13.76 -7.15 13.25
C THR A 61 13.25 -6.43 12.00
N ASP A 62 13.92 -6.65 10.86
CA ASP A 62 13.52 -6.06 9.58
C ASP A 62 12.08 -6.40 9.20
N GLN A 63 11.61 -7.59 9.58
CA GLN A 63 10.25 -8.06 9.31
C GLN A 63 9.18 -7.28 10.07
N ASP A 64 9.55 -6.57 11.14
CA ASP A 64 8.64 -5.70 11.89
C ASP A 64 8.40 -4.38 11.18
N CYS A 65 9.15 -4.08 10.12
CA CYS A 65 9.09 -2.81 9.42
C CYS A 65 8.42 -2.95 8.05
N VAL A 66 7.57 -1.98 7.73
CA VAL A 66 6.86 -1.91 6.45
C VAL A 66 6.99 -0.51 5.88
N GLN A 67 7.07 -0.44 4.54
CA GLN A 67 7.05 0.82 3.82
C GLN A 67 5.60 1.27 3.67
N THR A 68 5.33 2.51 4.06
CA THR A 68 4.05 3.19 3.84
C THR A 68 4.28 4.42 2.99
N CYS A 69 3.28 4.78 2.20
CA CYS A 69 3.28 5.96 1.34
C CYS A 69 3.35 7.23 2.18
N ALA A 70 2.44 7.38 3.15
CA ALA A 70 2.28 8.63 3.90
C ALA A 70 3.37 8.87 4.96
N LEU A 71 3.89 7.79 5.55
CA LEU A 71 4.70 7.85 6.75
C LEU A 71 6.14 7.38 6.53
N GLY A 72 6.40 6.62 5.48
CA GLY A 72 7.72 6.02 5.28
C GLY A 72 7.83 4.64 5.93
N ALA A 73 9.01 4.28 6.44
CA ALA A 73 9.24 3.03 7.16
C ALA A 73 8.60 3.03 8.55
N VAL A 74 7.50 2.31 8.77
CA VAL A 74 6.78 2.18 10.06
C VAL A 74 6.82 0.75 10.62
N SER A 75 6.47 0.58 11.89
CA SER A 75 6.17 -0.71 12.50
C SER A 75 4.90 -1.33 11.90
N ALA A 76 4.97 -2.60 11.49
CA ALA A 76 3.84 -3.38 10.99
C ALA A 76 2.69 -3.43 12.01
N THR A 77 3.01 -3.74 13.28
CA THR A 77 2.02 -3.82 14.36
C THR A 77 1.34 -2.48 14.62
N TRP A 78 2.09 -1.37 14.52
CA TRP A 78 1.49 -0.05 14.65
C TRP A 78 0.54 0.24 13.48
N LEU A 79 0.93 -0.11 12.26
CA LEU A 79 0.10 0.10 11.07
C LEU A 79 -1.19 -0.73 11.10
N GLU A 80 -1.14 -1.98 11.55
CA GLU A 80 -2.32 -2.84 11.72
C GLU A 80 -3.35 -2.22 12.68
N ALA A 81 -2.88 -1.53 13.72
CA ALA A 81 -3.74 -0.80 14.66
C ALA A 81 -4.20 0.57 14.12
N ASN A 82 -3.59 1.07 13.04
CA ASN A 82 -3.81 2.41 12.46
C ASN A 82 -3.94 2.34 10.92
N PRO A 83 -4.90 1.57 10.37
CA PRO A 83 -4.96 1.27 8.93
C PRO A 83 -5.18 2.51 8.05
N SER A 84 -5.80 3.58 8.57
CA SER A 84 -6.02 4.84 7.85
C SER A 84 -4.77 5.74 7.80
N ALA A 85 -3.65 5.33 8.39
CA ALA A 85 -2.45 6.16 8.47
C ALA A 85 -1.58 6.13 7.20
N ASP A 86 -1.88 5.26 6.23
CA ASP A 86 -1.12 5.07 4.99
C ASP A 86 -1.76 5.77 3.76
N GLU A 87 -2.77 6.61 3.97
CA GLU A 87 -3.45 7.29 2.85
C GLU A 87 -2.59 8.45 2.32
N CYS A 88 -2.15 8.36 1.06
CA CYS A 88 -1.22 9.31 0.44
C CYS A 88 -1.27 9.28 -1.09
N GLU A 89 -1.17 10.45 -1.74
CA GLU A 89 -1.26 10.61 -3.21
C GLU A 89 0.13 10.60 -3.87
N ASP A 90 1.13 11.18 -3.20
CA ASP A 90 2.54 11.14 -3.57
C ASP A 90 3.39 11.01 -2.30
N GLY A 91 4.07 9.87 -2.11
CA GLY A 91 4.87 9.64 -0.90
C GLY A 91 5.87 8.51 -1.06
N CYS A 92 6.23 7.84 0.00
CA CYS A 92 7.30 6.84 -0.01
C CYS A 92 6.83 5.52 -0.62
N GLY A 93 7.00 5.35 -1.94
CA GLY A 93 6.56 4.15 -2.65
C GLY A 93 6.82 4.11 -4.16
N TRP A 94 7.41 5.16 -4.74
CA TRP A 94 7.76 5.21 -6.17
C TRP A 94 9.17 4.66 -6.47
N HIS A 95 9.92 4.25 -5.45
CA HIS A 95 11.27 3.69 -5.59
C HIS A 95 11.41 2.33 -4.90
N VAL A 96 12.36 1.53 -5.41
CA VAL A 96 12.78 0.23 -4.85
C VAL A 96 13.61 0.47 -3.59
N ASP A 97 12.97 1.07 -2.59
CA ASP A 97 13.58 1.33 -1.30
C ASP A 97 13.43 0.08 -0.43
N GLU A 98 14.51 -0.28 0.26
CA GLU A 98 14.51 -1.39 1.22
C GLU A 98 14.19 -0.85 2.60
N VAL A 99 13.31 -1.52 3.34
CA VAL A 99 13.03 -1.17 4.73
C VAL A 99 13.80 -2.10 5.66
N ARG A 100 14.45 -1.50 6.67
CA ARG A 100 15.29 -2.21 7.64
C ARG A 100 15.00 -1.75 9.05
N CYS A 101 15.30 -2.63 10.01
CA CYS A 101 15.36 -2.28 11.41
C CYS A 101 16.80 -1.91 11.79
N GLN A 102 17.04 -0.63 12.10
CA GLN A 102 18.34 -0.14 12.57
C GLN A 102 18.18 0.61 13.89
N ASP A 103 19.03 0.28 14.87
CA ASP A 103 19.00 0.91 16.20
C ASP A 103 17.60 0.91 16.83
N GLY A 104 16.89 -0.21 16.69
CA GLY A 104 15.54 -0.39 17.23
C GLY A 104 14.45 0.43 16.53
N GLY A 105 14.73 0.98 15.34
CA GLY A 105 13.68 1.64 14.56
C GLY A 105 13.73 1.42 13.05
N CYS A 106 12.55 1.54 12.46
CA CYS A 106 12.34 1.33 11.04
C CYS A 106 12.93 2.48 10.24
N VAL A 107 13.75 2.12 9.26
CA VAL A 107 14.40 3.05 8.34
C VAL A 107 14.19 2.58 6.91
N THR A 108 13.96 3.53 6.01
CA THR A 108 13.97 3.31 4.57
C THR A 108 15.39 3.54 4.05
N LEU A 109 15.91 2.62 3.25
CA LEU A 109 17.21 2.73 2.61
C LEU A 109 17.05 3.00 1.11
N ASN A 110 17.86 3.91 0.60
CA ASN A 110 18.06 4.10 -0.83
C ASN A 110 18.71 2.85 -1.46
N PRO A 111 18.70 2.71 -2.80
CA PRO A 111 19.36 1.61 -3.49
C PRO A 111 20.88 1.50 -3.26
N ASP A 112 21.52 2.58 -2.81
CA ASP A 112 22.95 2.61 -2.44
C ASP A 112 23.21 2.17 -0.98
N GLY A 113 22.16 1.81 -0.24
CA GLY A 113 22.21 1.39 1.17
C GLY A 113 22.23 2.53 2.19
N THR A 114 22.18 3.79 1.76
CA THR A 114 22.09 4.95 2.66
C THR A 114 20.67 5.16 3.19
N ILE A 115 20.51 5.76 4.37
CA ILE A 115 19.18 6.09 4.91
C ILE A 115 18.52 7.16 4.05
N ASN A 116 17.32 6.85 3.54
CA ASN A 116 16.44 7.81 2.90
C ASN A 116 15.71 8.60 3.99
N GLU A 117 16.25 9.76 4.37
CA GLU A 117 15.66 10.62 5.41
C GLU A 117 14.25 11.11 5.07
N SER A 118 13.94 11.29 3.78
CA SER A 118 12.60 11.70 3.34
C SER A 118 11.52 10.63 3.61
N CYS A 119 11.95 9.37 3.66
CA CYS A 119 11.11 8.21 3.94
C CYS A 119 11.39 7.54 5.29
N THR A 120 12.26 8.14 6.09
CA THR A 120 12.61 7.70 7.44
C THR A 120 12.23 8.79 8.42
N ARG A 121 10.95 8.87 8.82
CA ARG A 121 10.49 9.86 9.80
C ARG A 121 10.81 9.43 11.24
N ARG A 122 12.11 9.29 11.58
CA ARG A 122 12.56 9.19 12.99
C ARG A 122 12.81 10.55 13.64
N VAL A 123 12.95 11.60 12.83
CA VAL A 123 13.45 12.92 13.27
C VAL A 123 12.51 13.74 14.15
N ASP A 124 11.23 13.38 14.24
CA ASP A 124 10.27 14.03 15.12
C ASP A 124 10.11 13.33 16.49
N SER A 125 10.75 12.16 16.69
CA SER A 125 10.75 11.48 17.98
C SER A 125 11.90 11.99 18.85
N PRO A 126 11.64 12.67 19.98
CA PRO A 126 12.68 13.25 20.85
C PRO A 126 13.64 12.23 21.50
N ASN A 127 13.39 10.93 21.31
CA ASN A 127 14.20 9.82 21.85
C ASN A 127 15.06 9.08 20.80
N ALA A 128 15.23 9.61 19.58
CA ALA A 128 16.05 8.97 18.54
C ALA A 128 17.57 9.20 18.69
N ARG A 129 18.11 9.26 19.91
CA ARG A 129 19.55 9.48 20.19
C ARG A 129 20.16 8.35 21.01
#